data_AF-A0A945L5I0-F1
#
_entry.id   AF-A0A945L5I0-F1
#
_cell.length_a   1.000
_cell.length_b   1.000
_cell.length_c   1.000
_cell.angle_alpha   90.00
_cell.angle_beta   90.00
_cell.angle_gamma   90.00
#
_symmetry.space_group_name_H-M   'P 1'
#
loop_
_entity.id
_entity.type
_entity.pdbx_description
1 polymer ?
#
loop_
_entity_poly.entity_id
_entity_poly.type
_entity_poly.pdbx_seq_one_letter_code
_entity_poly.pdbx_strand_id
1 'polypeptide(L)' 'MQVVDSIIGFLKKVTELGVAFLALAVVLQVVFGTDVAFLKVDVVGNLTSVIQSLGDGGLVGLIAAAILYSVLTKKS' A
#
# COMPACT_ATOMS: atom_id res chain seq x y z
N MET A 1 22.79 17.85 -1.62
CA MET A 1 22.26 16.71 -2.40
C MET A 1 22.40 15.39 -1.63
N GLN A 2 23.57 15.06 -1.07
CA GLN A 2 23.81 13.82 -0.29
C GLN A 2 22.84 13.52 0.89
N VAL A 3 22.37 14.55 1.61
CA VAL A 3 21.42 14.39 2.74
C VAL A 3 20.02 13.99 2.24
N VAL A 4 19.59 14.56 1.10
CA VAL A 4 18.29 14.25 0.50
C VAL A 4 18.26 12.79 0.02
N ASP A 5 19.35 12.34 -0.63
CA ASP A 5 19.47 10.96 -1.09
C ASP A 5 19.47 9.95 0.08
N SER A 6 20.10 10.31 1.20
CA SER A 6 20.11 9.47 2.40
C SER A 6 18.73 9.37 3.06
N ILE A 7 17.99 10.48 3.12
CA ILE A 7 16.61 10.50 3.64
C ILE A 7 15.69 9.68 2.73
N ILE A 8 15.78 9.87 1.41
CA ILE A 8 14.99 9.09 0.45
C ILE A 8 15.32 7.59 0.57
N GLY A 9 16.59 7.24 0.72
CA GLY A 9 17.02 5.85 0.93
C GLY A 9 16.47 5.25 2.23
N PHE A 10 16.45 6.01 3.32
CA PHE A 10 15.84 5.59 4.59
C PHE A 10 14.32 5.39 4.45
N LEU A 11 13.62 6.37 3.86
CA LEU A 11 12.17 6.28 3.63
C LEU A 11 11.81 5.08 2.76
N LYS A 12 12.59 4.79 1.70
CA LYS A 12 12.39 3.59 0.88
C LYS A 12 12.47 2.31 1.71
N LYS A 13 13.48 2.17 2.56
CA LYS A 13 13.63 0.98 3.43
C LYS A 13 12.50 0.84 4.45
N VAL A 14 12.09 1.96 5.06
CA VAL A 14 10.96 1.95 6.02
C VAL A 14 9.65 1.60 5.31
N THR A 15 9.42 2.15 4.11
CA THR A 15 8.25 1.80 3.30
C THR A 15 8.27 0.33 2.89
N GLU A 16 9.41 -0.21 2.47
CA GLU A 16 9.55 -1.63 2.13
C GLU A 16 9.22 -2.53 3.32
N LEU A 17 9.72 -2.18 4.50
CA LEU A 17 9.38 -2.86 5.75
C LEU A 17 7.88 -2.75 6.07
N GLY A 18 7.30 -1.55 5.91
CA GLY A 18 5.86 -1.33 6.09
C GLY A 18 5.00 -2.14 5.13
N VAL A 19 5.40 -2.26 3.87
CA VAL A 19 4.74 -3.09 2.85
C VAL A 19 4.83 -4.56 3.21
N ALA A 20 5.97 -5.04 3.72
CA ALA A 20 6.11 -6.43 4.19
C ALA A 20 5.16 -6.72 5.37
N PHE A 21 5.03 -5.79 6.31
CA PHE A 21 4.07 -5.92 7.42
C PHE A 21 2.61 -5.85 6.95
N LEU A 22 2.28 -4.98 5.98
CA LEU A 22 0.95 -4.94 5.38
C LEU A 22 0.61 -6.25 4.67
N ALA A 23 1.54 -6.82 3.91
CA ALA A 23 1.34 -8.10 3.24
C ALA A 23 1.05 -9.22 4.25
N LEU A 24 1.79 -9.26 5.37
CA LEU A 24 1.54 -10.19 6.46
C LEU A 24 0.15 -9.97 7.09
N ALA A 25 -0.23 -8.73 7.34
CA ALA A 25 -1.53 -8.38 7.92
C ALA A 25 -2.70 -8.82 7.04
N VAL A 26 -2.61 -8.61 5.72
CA VAL A 26 -3.62 -9.05 4.74
C VAL A 26 -3.79 -10.56 4.79
N VAL A 27 -2.70 -11.34 4.76
CA VAL A 27 -2.79 -12.81 4.82
C VAL A 27 -3.48 -13.26 6.10
N LEU A 28 -3.12 -12.68 7.24
CA LEU A 28 -3.68 -13.05 8.53
C LEU A 28 -5.17 -12.70 8.63
N GLN A 29 -5.58 -11.54 8.13
CA GLN A 29 -7.00 -11.15 8.11
C GLN A 29 -7.84 -11.98 7.15
N VAL A 30 -7.28 -12.42 6.02
CA VAL A 30 -8.00 -13.31 5.10
C VAL A 30 -8.24 -14.70 5.72
N VAL A 31 -7.28 -15.21 6.49
CA VAL A 31 -7.39 -16.55 7.11
C VAL A 31 -8.24 -16.52 8.39
N PHE A 32 -8.05 -15.53 9.26
CA PHE A 32 -8.64 -15.48 10.59
C PHE A 32 -9.82 -14.50 10.71
N GLY A 33 -10.09 -13.70 9.68
CA GLY A 33 -11.09 -12.63 9.71
C GLY A 33 -10.54 -11.32 10.28
N THR A 34 -11.44 -10.37 10.56
CA THR A 34 -11.08 -9.01 11.01
C THR A 34 -10.59 -8.95 12.47
N ASP A 35 -10.96 -9.92 13.31
CA ASP A 35 -10.61 -9.98 14.75
C ASP A 35 -9.28 -10.71 15.00
N VAL A 36 -8.20 -10.17 14.43
CA VAL A 36 -6.85 -10.69 14.68
C VAL A 36 -6.28 -10.03 15.94
N ALA A 37 -5.99 -10.82 16.98
CA ALA A 37 -5.66 -10.30 18.33
C ALA A 37 -4.52 -9.25 18.40
N PHE A 38 -3.59 -9.25 17.44
CA PHE A 38 -2.47 -8.30 17.35
C PHE A 38 -2.70 -7.17 16.32
N LEU A 39 -3.76 -7.22 15.51
CA LEU A 39 -4.11 -6.19 14.52
C LEU A 39 -5.51 -5.65 14.83
N LYS A 40 -5.58 -4.57 15.62
CA LYS A 40 -6.83 -3.84 15.91
C LYS A 40 -7.32 -2.95 14.76
N VAL A 41 -6.82 -3.18 13.55
CA VAL A 41 -7.10 -2.35 12.36
C VAL A 41 -7.48 -3.27 11.21
N ASP A 42 -8.59 -2.99 10.54
CA ASP A 42 -9.03 -3.71 9.35
C ASP A 42 -8.22 -3.25 8.11
N VAL A 43 -7.15 -3.98 7.80
CA VAL A 43 -6.25 -3.66 6.69
C VAL A 43 -6.92 -4.03 5.36
N VAL A 44 -7.57 -5.19 5.29
CA VAL A 44 -8.28 -5.64 4.09
C VAL A 44 -9.42 -4.67 3.76
N GLY A 45 -10.24 -4.30 4.74
CA GLY A 45 -11.32 -3.32 4.55
C GLY A 45 -10.82 -1.95 4.09
N ASN A 46 -9.72 -1.45 4.67
CA ASN A 46 -9.10 -0.20 4.22
C ASN A 46 -8.61 -0.30 2.76
N LEU A 47 -7.96 -1.40 2.38
CA LEU A 47 -7.51 -1.61 0.99
C LEU A 47 -8.70 -1.66 0.04
N THR A 48 -9.74 -2.43 0.38
CA THR A 48 -10.94 -2.57 -0.45
C THR A 48 -11.66 -1.23 -0.62
N SER A 49 -11.74 -0.40 0.42
CA SER A 49 -12.35 0.94 0.34
C SER A 49 -11.61 1.86 -0.64
N VAL A 50 -10.27 1.83 -0.64
CA VAL A 50 -9.46 2.59 -1.60
C VAL A 50 -9.66 2.07 -3.02
N ILE A 51 -9.65 0.74 -3.21
CA ILE A 51 -9.90 0.12 -4.53
C ILE A 51 -11.29 0.48 -5.04
N GLN A 52 -12.31 0.46 -4.18
CA GLN A 52 -13.67 0.82 -4.53
C GLN A 52 -13.78 2.31 -4.90
N SER A 53 -13.12 3.19 -4.15
CA SER A 53 -13.06 4.63 -4.48
C SER A 53 -12.39 4.89 -5.83
N LEU A 54 -11.39 4.09 -6.20
CA LEU A 54 -10.78 4.13 -7.53
C LEU A 54 -11.75 3.56 -8.59
N GLY A 55 -12.45 2.47 -8.31
CA GLY A 55 -13.44 1.87 -9.20
C GLY A 55 -14.63 2.78 -9.51
N ASP A 56 -15.11 3.53 -8.52
CA ASP A 56 -16.23 4.48 -8.64
C ASP A 56 -15.91 5.62 -9.63
N GLY A 57 -14.64 5.96 -9.80
CA GLY A 57 -14.17 6.92 -10.80
C GLY A 57 -14.15 6.39 -12.24
N GLY A 58 -14.47 5.11 -12.46
CA GLY A 58 -14.49 4.47 -13.77
C GLY A 58 -13.17 4.62 -14.54
N LEU A 59 -13.21 5.22 -15.73
CA LEU A 59 -12.03 5.44 -16.57
C LEU A 59 -10.97 6.33 -15.88
N VAL A 60 -11.41 7.33 -15.12
CA VAL A 60 -10.50 8.26 -14.42
C VAL A 60 -9.75 7.54 -13.30
N GLY A 61 -10.40 6.61 -12.61
CA GLY A 61 -9.78 5.77 -11.59
C GLY A 61 -8.73 4.81 -12.15
N LEU A 62 -9.01 4.20 -13.30
CA LEU A 62 -8.04 3.38 -14.03
C LEU A 62 -6.81 4.16 -14.48
N ILE A 63 -7.00 5.39 -14.97
CA ILE A 63 -5.89 6.28 -15.35
C ILE A 63 -5.06 6.65 -14.12
N ALA A 64 -5.71 7.00 -13.00
CA ALA A 64 -5.01 7.29 -11.75
C ALA A 64 -4.17 6.10 -11.26
N ALA A 65 -4.73 4.88 -11.29
CA ALA A 65 -4.02 3.66 -10.96
C ALA A 65 -2.82 3.40 -11.89
N ALA A 66 -2.98 3.63 -13.20
CA ALA A 66 -1.91 3.47 -14.18
C ALA A 66 -0.75 4.46 -13.96
N ILE A 67 -1.05 5.72 -13.62
CA ILE A 67 -0.04 6.73 -13.30
C ILE A 67 0.72 6.34 -12.03
N LEU A 68 0.01 5.94 -10.96
CA LEU A 68 0.63 5.50 -9.71
C LEU A 68 1.54 4.29 -9.94
N TYR A 69 1.07 3.30 -10.69
CA TYR A 69 1.86 2.13 -11.06
C TYR A 69 3.12 2.51 -11.85
N SER A 70 3.00 3.43 -12.82
CA SER A 70 4.13 3.92 -13.60
C SER A 70 5.18 4.60 -12.72
N VAL A 71 4.76 5.42 -11.75
CA VAL A 71 5.69 6.08 -10.81
C VAL A 71 6.39 5.06 -9.90
N LEU A 72 5.66 4.05 -9.40
CA LEU A 72 6.22 3.04 -8.50
C LEU A 72 7.20 2.09 -9.21
N THR A 73 6.89 1.70 -10.45
CA THR A 73 7.72 0.80 -11.25
C THR A 73 8.81 1.51 -12.04
N LYS A 74 8.82 2.85 -12.03
CA LYS A 74 9.88 3.63 -12.64
C LYS A 74 11.20 3.29 -11.95
N LYS A 75 11.97 2.44 -12.61
CA LYS A 75 13.31 2.03 -12.21
C LYS A 75 14.17 3.29 -12.10
N SER A 76 14.46 3.68 -10.86
CA SER A 76 15.47 4.67 -10.53
C SER A 76 16.86 4.04 -10.60
#